data_AF-A0A7W0ZU15-F1
#
_entry.id   AF-A0A7W0ZU15-F1
#
_cell.length_a   1.000
_cell.length_b   1.000
_cell.length_c   1.000
_cell.angle_alpha   90.00
_cell.angle_beta   90.00
_cell.angle_gamma   90.00
#
_symmetry.space_group_name_H-M   'P 1'
#
loop_
_entity.id
_entity.type
_entity.pdbx_description
1 polymer ?
#
loop_
_entity_poly.entity_id
_entity_poly.type
_entity_poly.pdbx_seq_one_letter_code
_entity_poly.pdbx_strand_id
1 'polypeptide(L)'
;MRFLILLGLCPPVSACKQAEPPPPGSEILAKTRSLSAAMCACKDQACGQPLRLQWDALTKEISGVTFSAEQVEGLATEDQRFMRCMAALAPAN
;
A
#
# COMPACT_ATOMS: atom_id res chain seq x y z
N MET A 1 19.50 -47.65 33.69
CA MET A 1 19.73 -46.80 32.50
C MET A 1 19.00 -45.48 32.71
N ARG A 2 19.73 -44.35 32.66
CA ARG A 2 19.23 -42.99 32.86
C ARG A 2 18.49 -42.53 31.59
N PHE A 3 17.20 -42.17 31.70
CA PHE A 3 16.45 -41.54 30.60
C PHE A 3 16.49 -40.01 30.78
N LEU A 4 17.34 -39.36 29.98
CA LEU A 4 17.25 -37.94 29.65
C LEU A 4 16.45 -37.83 28.35
N ILE A 5 15.21 -37.34 28.41
CA ILE A 5 14.60 -36.66 27.26
C ILE A 5 14.08 -35.31 27.76
N LEU A 6 14.89 -34.31 27.42
CA LEU A 6 14.63 -32.89 27.52
C LEU A 6 13.46 -32.49 26.63
N LEU A 7 12.71 -31.48 27.09
CA LEU A 7 12.10 -30.40 26.29
C LEU A 7 11.61 -30.78 24.89
N GLY A 8 10.34 -31.17 24.83
CA GLY A 8 9.60 -31.31 23.58
C GLY A 8 8.18 -30.78 23.70
N LEU A 9 7.98 -29.63 24.36
CA LEU A 9 6.74 -28.86 24.18
C LEU A 9 6.78 -28.23 22.78
N CYS A 10 6.40 -29.00 21.78
CA CYS A 10 5.97 -28.47 20.50
C CYS A 10 4.46 -28.19 20.64
N PRO A 11 4.01 -26.94 20.81
CA PRO A 11 2.58 -26.66 20.78
C PRO A 11 2.03 -27.06 19.40
N PRO A 12 0.78 -27.56 19.35
CA PRO A 12 0.19 -28.10 18.14
C PRO A 12 0.13 -26.98 17.12
N VAL A 13 0.71 -27.25 15.95
CA VAL A 13 0.46 -26.63 14.64
C VAL A 13 -0.61 -25.54 14.69
N SER A 14 -0.23 -24.34 15.16
CA SER A 14 -1.01 -23.15 14.87
C SER A 14 -1.07 -23.10 13.38
N ALA A 15 -2.28 -23.22 12.84
CA ALA A 15 -2.58 -23.11 11.44
C ALA A 15 -1.78 -21.94 10.86
N CYS A 16 -0.66 -22.23 10.20
CA CYS A 16 -0.18 -21.41 9.11
C CYS A 16 -1.26 -21.53 8.05
N LYS A 17 -2.38 -20.84 8.27
CA LYS A 17 -3.29 -20.44 7.23
C LYS A 17 -2.39 -19.64 6.32
N GLN A 18 -1.85 -20.31 5.30
CA GLN A 18 -1.13 -19.67 4.22
C GLN A 18 -2.09 -18.58 3.77
N ALA A 19 -1.81 -17.33 4.17
CA ALA A 19 -2.60 -16.22 3.72
C ALA A 19 -2.45 -16.29 2.21
N GLU A 20 -3.56 -16.58 1.51
CA GLU A 20 -3.59 -16.44 0.07
C GLU A 20 -2.93 -15.10 -0.26
N PRO A 21 -2.01 -15.06 -1.24
CA PRO A 21 -1.34 -13.82 -1.59
C PRO A 21 -2.42 -12.77 -1.80
N PRO A 22 -2.32 -11.62 -1.11
CA PRO A 22 -3.37 -10.62 -1.13
C PRO A 22 -3.69 -10.29 -2.59
N PRO A 23 -4.97 -10.15 -2.96
CA PRO A 23 -5.33 -9.87 -4.34
C PRO A 23 -4.61 -8.59 -4.79
N PRO A 24 -4.12 -8.52 -6.04
CA PRO A 24 -3.26 -7.43 -6.52
C PRO A 24 -3.88 -6.05 -6.28
N GLY A 25 -5.21 -5.94 -6.30
CA GLY A 25 -5.91 -4.69 -6.02
C GLY A 25 -5.72 -4.15 -4.59
N SER A 26 -5.47 -5.01 -3.60
CA SER A 26 -5.24 -4.57 -2.22
C SER A 26 -3.85 -3.97 -2.00
N GLU A 27 -2.83 -4.50 -2.68
CA GLU A 27 -1.48 -3.92 -2.67
C GLU A 27 -1.45 -2.58 -3.40
N ILE A 28 -2.16 -2.47 -4.52
CA ILE A 28 -2.33 -1.21 -5.24
C ILE A 28 -3.00 -0.17 -4.35
N LEU A 29 -4.09 -0.52 -3.66
CA LEU A 29 -4.76 0.39 -2.74
C LEU A 29 -3.83 0.84 -1.61
N ALA A 30 -3.02 -0.07 -1.04
CA ALA A 30 -2.04 0.27 -0.02
C ALA A 30 -0.95 1.24 -0.54
N LYS A 31 -0.43 1.02 -1.75
CA LYS A 31 0.52 1.93 -2.40
C LYS A 31 -0.10 3.30 -2.67
N THR A 32 -1.33 3.32 -3.16
CA THR A 32 -2.11 4.53 -3.43
C THR A 32 -2.28 5.37 -2.15
N ARG A 33 -2.65 4.73 -1.03
CA ARG A 33 -2.73 5.37 0.29
C ARG A 33 -1.39 5.94 0.77
N SER A 34 -0.30 5.22 0.55
CA SER A 34 1.04 5.67 0.94
C SER A 34 1.45 6.91 0.14
N LEU A 35 1.26 6.89 -1.17
CA LEU A 35 1.61 8.01 -2.05
C LEU A 35 0.74 9.24 -1.80
N SER A 36 -0.56 9.08 -1.56
CA SER A 36 -1.45 10.20 -1.20
C SER A 36 -1.00 10.85 0.11
N ALA A 37 -0.67 10.06 1.13
CA ALA A 37 -0.19 10.57 2.40
C ALA A 37 1.15 11.30 2.25
N ALA A 38 2.09 10.73 1.47
CA ALA A 38 3.37 11.36 1.20
C ALA A 38 3.22 12.68 0.44
N MET A 39 2.32 12.74 -0.55
CA MET A 39 2.05 13.96 -1.31
C MET A 39 1.48 15.05 -0.41
N CYS A 40 0.60 14.70 0.52
CA CYS A 40 0.07 15.64 1.52
C CYS A 40 1.10 16.11 2.55
N ALA A 41 2.21 15.38 2.72
CA ALA A 41 3.30 15.79 3.60
C ALA A 41 4.27 16.78 2.91
N CYS A 42 4.25 16.86 1.58
CA CYS A 42 5.05 17.81 0.83
C CYS A 42 4.57 19.25 1.01
N LYS A 43 5.51 20.20 1.01
CA LYS A 43 5.23 21.64 1.13
C LYS A 43 5.38 22.38 -0.19
N ASP A 44 6.17 21.84 -1.11
CA ASP A 44 6.49 22.43 -2.39
C ASP A 44 6.47 21.40 -3.52
N GLN A 45 6.51 21.92 -4.75
CA GLN A 45 6.54 21.11 -5.95
C GLN A 45 7.79 20.23 -6.05
N ALA A 46 8.94 20.66 -5.51
CA ALA A 46 10.17 19.86 -5.57
C ALA A 46 10.03 18.54 -4.81
N CYS A 47 9.38 18.57 -3.63
CA CYS A 47 9.00 17.37 -2.88
C CYS A 47 7.94 16.54 -3.60
N GLY A 48 6.93 17.19 -4.21
CA GLY A 48 5.81 16.50 -4.84
C GLY A 48 6.14 15.81 -6.17
N GLN A 49 7.09 16.33 -6.95
CA GLN A 49 7.44 15.80 -8.28
C GLN A 49 7.77 14.30 -8.32
N PRO A 50 8.68 13.77 -7.47
CA PRO A 50 8.96 12.32 -7.49
C PRO A 50 7.74 11.47 -7.11
N LEU A 51 6.83 12.00 -6.28
CA LEU A 51 5.59 11.32 -5.90
C LEU A 51 4.57 11.33 -7.03
N ARG A 52 4.49 12.43 -7.81
CA ARG A 52 3.71 12.50 -9.06
C ARG A 52 4.12 11.41 -10.03
N LEU A 53 5.43 11.24 -10.26
CA LEU A 53 5.92 10.23 -11.19
C LEU A 53 5.58 8.80 -10.72
N GLN A 54 5.69 8.53 -9.42
CA GLN A 54 5.28 7.25 -8.84
C GLN A 54 3.77 7.03 -8.93
N TRP A 55 2.98 8.08 -8.74
CA TRP A 55 1.54 8.03 -8.90
C TRP A 55 1.14 7.69 -10.34
N ASP A 56 1.68 8.41 -11.32
CA ASP A 56 1.40 8.19 -12.73
C ASP A 56 1.83 6.79 -13.20
N ALA A 57 2.94 6.26 -12.66
CA ALA A 57 3.36 4.88 -12.90
C ALA A 57 2.36 3.88 -12.32
N LEU A 58 1.94 4.08 -11.06
CA LEU A 58 0.94 3.24 -10.42
C LEU A 58 -0.39 3.27 -11.19
N THR A 59 -0.86 4.43 -11.64
CA THR A 59 -2.12 4.54 -12.40
C THR A 59 -2.08 3.76 -13.72
N LYS A 60 -0.90 3.63 -14.34
CA LYS A 60 -0.72 2.80 -15.54
C LYS A 60 -0.75 1.30 -15.21
N GLU A 61 -0.16 0.88 -14.09
CA GLU A 61 -0.19 -0.52 -13.63
C GLU A 61 -1.60 -1.00 -13.26
N ILE A 62 -2.49 -0.08 -12.88
CA ILE A 62 -3.90 -0.37 -12.57
C ILE A 62 -4.67 -0.83 -13.82
N SER A 63 -4.20 -0.49 -15.03
CA SER A 63 -4.84 -0.93 -16.26
C SER A 63 -4.71 -2.45 -16.44
N GLY A 64 -5.83 -3.17 -16.34
CA GLY A 64 -5.88 -4.63 -16.43
C GLY A 64 -6.02 -5.37 -15.09
N VAL A 65 -6.09 -4.66 -13.97
CA VAL A 65 -6.40 -5.25 -12.67
C VAL A 65 -7.90 -5.15 -12.38
N THR A 66 -8.51 -6.25 -11.97
CA THR A 66 -9.90 -6.28 -11.50
C THR A 66 -9.93 -5.92 -10.03
N PHE A 67 -10.76 -4.93 -9.68
CA PHE A 67 -10.96 -4.44 -8.31
C PHE A 67 -12.36 -4.77 -7.84
N SER A 68 -12.52 -5.03 -6.54
CA SER A 68 -13.85 -5.03 -5.91
C SER A 68 -14.42 -3.61 -5.87
N ALA A 69 -15.74 -3.46 -5.70
CA ALA A 69 -16.37 -2.15 -5.58
C ALA A 69 -15.76 -1.31 -4.44
N GLU A 70 -15.48 -1.93 -3.29
CA GLU A 70 -14.84 -1.28 -2.14
C GLU A 70 -13.40 -0.81 -2.47
N GLN A 71 -12.67 -1.58 -3.28
CA GLN A 71 -11.33 -1.20 -3.72
C GLN A 71 -11.38 -0.03 -4.70
N VAL A 72 -12.35 0.00 -5.63
CA VAL A 72 -12.55 1.12 -6.55
C VAL A 72 -12.87 2.39 -5.78
N GLU A 73 -13.78 2.33 -4.81
CA GLU A 73 -14.12 3.47 -3.95
C GLU A 73 -12.91 3.96 -3.15
N GLY A 74 -12.14 3.02 -2.58
CA GLY A 74 -10.89 3.33 -1.88
C GLY A 74 -9.87 4.01 -2.78
N LEU A 75 -9.66 3.51 -4.01
CA LEU A 75 -8.73 4.10 -4.97
C LEU A 75 -9.18 5.50 -5.40
N ALA A 76 -10.46 5.68 -5.68
CA ALA A 76 -11.02 6.98 -6.05
C ALA A 76 -10.87 8.01 -4.91
N THR A 77 -11.06 7.58 -3.66
CA THR A 77 -10.86 8.44 -2.48
C THR A 77 -9.41 8.90 -2.35
N GLU A 78 -8.46 7.98 -2.50
CA GLU A 78 -7.04 8.32 -2.41
C GLU A 78 -6.55 9.13 -3.61
N ASP A 79 -7.10 8.92 -4.80
CA ASP A 79 -6.83 9.75 -5.98
C ASP A 79 -7.26 11.19 -5.77
N GLN A 80 -8.49 11.41 -5.33
CA GLN A 80 -8.97 12.75 -4.99
C GLN A 80 -8.10 13.41 -3.91
N ARG A 81 -7.66 12.65 -2.91
CA ARG A 81 -6.76 13.14 -1.86
C ARG A 81 -5.39 13.55 -2.42
N PHE A 82 -4.79 12.69 -3.25
CA PHE A 82 -3.50 12.96 -3.89
C PHE A 82 -3.57 14.23 -4.74
N MET A 83 -4.58 14.34 -5.60
CA MET A 83 -4.76 15.49 -6.50
C MET A 83 -4.98 16.78 -5.72
N ARG A 84 -5.76 16.74 -4.63
CA ARG A 84 -5.97 17.89 -3.75
C ARG A 84 -4.67 18.35 -3.09
N CYS A 85 -3.89 17.43 -2.53
CA CYS A 85 -2.64 17.76 -1.87
C CYS A 85 -1.59 18.29 -2.83
N MET A 86 -1.50 17.70 -4.02
CA MET A 86 -0.63 18.18 -5.09
C MET A 86 -1.00 19.59 -5.56
N ALA A 87 -2.29 19.90 -5.70
CA ALA A 87 -2.76 21.23 -6.08
C ALA A 87 -2.47 22.30 -5.01
N ALA A 88 -2.27 21.89 -3.76
CA ALA A 88 -1.93 22.78 -2.64
C ALA A 88 -0.43 23.08 -2.50
N LEU A 89 0.44 22.44 -3.31
CA LEU A 89 1.88 22.63 -3.21
C LEU A 89 2.30 24.01 -3.73
N ALA A 90 3.14 24.69 -2.96
CA ALA A 90 3.79 25.92 -3.40
C ALA A 90 4.78 25.63 -4.56
N PRO A 91 4.99 26.59 -5.48
CA PRO A 91 6.08 26.48 -6.44
C PRO A 91 7.42 26.30 -5.72
N ALA A 92 8.33 25.52 -6.32
CA ALA A 92 9.68 25.35 -5.77
C ALA A 92 10.39 26.72 -5.75
N ASN A 93 10.95 27.09 -4.59
CA ASN A 93 11.78 28.28 -4.43
C ASN A 93 13.23 28.01 -4.82
#